data_AF-A0A2V9KWM6-F1
#
_entry.id   AF-A0A2V9KWM6-F1
#
_cell.length_a   1.000
_cell.length_b   1.000
_cell.length_c   1.000
_cell.angle_alpha   90.00
_cell.angle_beta   90.00
_cell.angle_gamma   90.00
#
_symmetry.space_group_name_H-M   'P 1'
#
loop_
_entity.id
_entity.type
_entity.pdbx_description
1 polymer ?
#
loop_
_entity_poly.entity_id
_entity_poly.type
_entity_poly.pdbx_seq_one_letter_code
_entity_poly.pdbx_strand_id
1 'polypeptide(L)'
;MRQNAVVFQSLTAHKEWKFFGVLPKAAPGLAAAWWTALLLRGILPAAFAIAMGVLLGAVQRGDRLPGPLALAGAIFVLLQVLSPIHQAVSSNLGDRTAAWLYDRLTEASVRPPGMGHLEDPTLTSDLTIARDFDLGMTGPPLSISMDFIANGMVEM
;
A
#
# COMPACT_ATOMS: atom_id res chain seq x y z
N MET A 1 8.58 -2.74 32.36
CA MET A 1 8.36 -3.82 31.36
C MET A 1 6.89 -4.10 31.02
N ARG A 2 5.89 -3.82 31.89
CA ARG A 2 4.45 -4.01 31.56
C ARG A 2 3.83 -2.94 30.64
N GLN A 3 4.35 -1.71 30.63
CA GLN A 3 3.84 -0.62 29.78
C GLN A 3 4.06 -0.86 28.28
N ASN A 4 5.20 -1.44 27.90
CA ASN A 4 5.52 -1.68 26.49
C ASN A 4 4.54 -2.68 25.84
N ALA A 5 4.06 -3.69 26.58
CA ALA A 5 3.11 -4.68 26.06
C ALA A 5 1.73 -4.07 25.76
N VAL A 6 1.28 -3.09 26.53
CA VAL A 6 0.01 -2.37 26.31
C VAL A 6 0.10 -1.46 25.10
N VAL A 7 1.26 -0.84 24.86
CA VAL A 7 1.53 -0.03 23.66
C VAL A 7 1.59 -0.91 22.40
N PHE A 8 2.20 -2.09 22.47
CA PHE A 8 2.16 -3.06 21.37
C PHE A 8 0.75 -3.62 21.12
N GLN A 9 -0.07 -3.80 22.17
CA GLN A 9 -1.48 -4.20 22.03
C GLN A 9 -2.35 -3.08 21.46
N SER A 10 -2.13 -1.83 21.85
CA SER A 10 -2.88 -0.70 21.28
C SER A 10 -2.52 -0.48 19.81
N LEU A 11 -1.24 -0.65 19.44
CA LEU A 11 -0.80 -0.64 18.03
C LEU A 11 -1.39 -1.79 17.21
N THR A 12 -1.42 -3.02 17.75
CA THR A 12 -2.05 -4.18 17.05
C THR A 12 -3.58 -4.18 17.06
N ALA A 13 -4.19 -3.37 17.93
CA ALA A 13 -5.64 -3.13 17.94
C ALA A 13 -6.09 -2.07 16.92
N HIS A 14 -5.17 -1.28 16.36
CA HIS A 14 -5.52 -0.35 15.29
C HIS A 14 -5.95 -1.14 14.05
N LYS A 15 -7.12 -0.76 13.49
CA LYS A 15 -7.70 -1.40 12.29
C LYS A 15 -6.72 -1.46 11.13
N GLU A 16 -5.78 -0.51 11.09
CA GLU A 16 -4.65 -0.42 10.17
C GLU A 16 -3.74 -1.65 10.21
N TRP A 17 -3.33 -2.13 11.39
CA TRP A 17 -2.45 -3.32 11.51
C TRP A 17 -3.16 -4.62 11.14
N LYS A 18 -4.46 -4.73 11.42
CA LYS A 18 -5.28 -5.84 10.91
C LYS A 18 -5.41 -5.79 9.39
N PHE A 19 -5.58 -4.60 8.81
CA PHE A 19 -5.62 -4.40 7.37
C PHE A 19 -4.29 -4.80 6.70
N PHE A 20 -3.16 -4.35 7.25
CA PHE A 20 -1.82 -4.76 6.80
C PHE A 20 -1.56 -6.27 6.95
N GLY A 21 -2.16 -6.93 7.95
CA GLY A 21 -2.09 -8.38 8.14
C GLY A 21 -2.99 -9.21 7.22
N VAL A 22 -4.00 -8.61 6.58
CA VAL A 22 -4.92 -9.28 5.65
C VAL A 22 -4.42 -9.18 4.19
N LEU A 23 -3.68 -8.13 3.84
CA LEU A 23 -3.09 -7.95 2.50
C LEU A 23 -2.22 -9.13 2.02
N PRO A 24 -1.27 -9.67 2.81
CA PRO A 24 -0.50 -10.84 2.40
C PRO A 24 -1.31 -12.15 2.38
N LYS A 25 -2.48 -12.21 3.05
CA LYS A 25 -3.39 -13.36 2.98
C LYS A 25 -4.21 -13.39 1.69
N ALA A 26 -4.53 -12.23 1.11
CA ALA A 26 -5.27 -12.12 -0.15
C ALA A 26 -4.34 -12.20 -1.38
N ALA A 27 -3.17 -11.55 -1.33
CA ALA A 27 -2.24 -11.53 -2.46
C ALA A 27 -0.76 -11.40 -2.02
N PRO A 28 -0.09 -12.49 -1.63
CA PRO A 28 1.27 -12.44 -1.10
C PRO A 28 2.30 -11.88 -2.09
N GLY A 29 2.13 -12.12 -3.39
CA GLY A 29 3.03 -11.58 -4.43
C GLY A 29 2.90 -10.07 -4.63
N LEU A 30 1.68 -9.53 -4.57
CA LEU A 30 1.42 -8.09 -4.71
C LEU A 30 1.84 -7.32 -3.46
N ALA A 31 1.66 -7.90 -2.28
CA ALA A 31 2.15 -7.32 -1.03
C ALA A 31 3.69 -7.22 -1.01
N ALA A 32 4.39 -8.28 -1.47
CA ALA A 32 5.85 -8.24 -1.59
C ALA A 32 6.32 -7.21 -2.63
N ALA A 33 5.64 -7.11 -3.77
CA ALA A 33 5.94 -6.11 -4.79
C ALA A 33 5.72 -4.68 -4.27
N TRP A 34 4.66 -4.46 -3.48
CA TRP A 34 4.32 -3.18 -2.86
C TRP A 34 5.40 -2.74 -1.84
N TRP A 35 5.79 -3.62 -0.92
CA TRP A 35 6.88 -3.34 0.02
C TRP A 35 8.23 -3.10 -0.68
N THR A 36 8.53 -3.87 -1.72
CA THR A 36 9.77 -3.70 -2.51
C THR A 36 9.78 -2.34 -3.21
N ALA A 37 8.65 -1.94 -3.81
CA ALA A 37 8.52 -0.66 -4.48
C ALA A 37 8.64 0.52 -3.49
N LEU A 38 8.07 0.40 -2.29
CA LEU A 38 8.20 1.39 -1.23
C LEU A 38 9.67 1.58 -0.78
N LEU A 39 10.38 0.47 -0.53
CA LEU A 39 11.80 0.51 -0.17
C LEU A 39 12.65 1.14 -1.28
N LEU A 40 12.41 0.77 -2.54
CA LEU A 40 13.08 1.40 -3.67
C LEU A 40 12.81 2.90 -3.69
N ARG A 41 11.58 3.33 -3.42
CA ARG A 41 11.17 4.74 -3.50
C ARG A 41 11.84 5.61 -2.44
N GLY A 42 12.16 5.04 -1.27
CA GLY A 42 12.94 5.72 -0.24
C GLY A 42 14.45 5.78 -0.51
N ILE A 43 15.02 4.75 -1.15
CA ILE A 43 16.49 4.65 -1.36
C ILE A 43 16.94 5.38 -2.65
N LEU A 44 16.14 5.35 -3.71
CA LEU A 44 16.50 5.92 -5.01
C LEU A 44 16.85 7.42 -4.95
N PRO A 45 16.15 8.30 -4.20
CA PRO A 45 16.52 9.71 -4.10
C PRO A 45 17.93 9.92 -3.55
N ALA A 46 18.33 9.14 -2.54
CA ALA A 46 19.68 9.17 -2.00
C ALA A 46 20.71 8.67 -3.02
N ALA A 47 20.40 7.59 -3.74
CA ALA A 47 21.25 7.08 -4.81
C ALA A 47 21.41 8.11 -5.96
N PHE A 48 20.34 8.83 -6.30
CA PHE A 48 20.38 9.88 -7.32
C PHE A 48 21.28 11.05 -6.88
N ALA A 49 21.20 11.48 -5.62
CA ALA A 49 22.07 12.52 -5.07
C ALA A 49 23.56 12.13 -5.18
N ILE A 50 23.90 10.87 -4.86
CA ILE A 50 25.26 10.36 -5.00
C ILE A 50 25.71 10.36 -6.47
N ALA A 51 24.85 9.87 -7.38
CA ALA A 51 25.17 9.83 -8.82
C ALA A 51 25.37 11.24 -9.40
N MET A 52 24.56 12.22 -8.97
CA MET A 52 24.75 13.61 -9.32
C MET A 52 26.08 14.17 -8.80
N GLY A 53 26.47 13.83 -7.57
CA GLY A 53 27.78 14.18 -7.03
C GLY A 53 28.95 13.63 -7.86
N VAL A 54 28.85 12.37 -8.30
CA VAL A 54 29.85 11.74 -9.20
C VAL A 54 29.91 12.45 -10.55
N LEU A 55 28.75 12.77 -11.13
CA LEU A 55 28.65 13.50 -12.40
C LEU A 55 29.27 14.90 -12.28
N LEU A 56 28.92 15.66 -11.25
CA LEU A 56 29.49 16.99 -10.98
C LEU A 56 31.01 16.91 -10.78
N GLY A 57 31.50 15.89 -10.05
CA GLY A 57 32.94 15.66 -9.87
C GLY A 57 33.67 15.36 -11.17
N ALA A 58 33.06 14.58 -12.08
CA ALA A 58 33.62 14.31 -13.40
C ALA A 58 33.68 15.57 -14.28
N VAL A 59 32.65 16.42 -14.22
CA VAL A 59 32.64 17.73 -14.90
C VAL A 59 33.79 18.61 -14.40
N GLN A 60 33.97 18.70 -13.08
CA GLN A 60 35.02 19.53 -12.47
C GLN A 60 36.44 19.07 -12.83
N ARG A 61 36.65 17.76 -12.99
CA ARG A 61 37.95 17.17 -13.37
C ARG A 61 38.22 17.14 -14.87
N GLY A 62 37.23 17.48 -15.71
CA GLY A 62 37.33 17.35 -17.16
C GLY A 62 37.36 15.90 -17.64
N ASP A 63 36.83 14.96 -16.84
CA ASP A 63 36.80 13.53 -17.13
C ASP A 63 35.73 13.18 -18.18
N ARG A 64 35.74 11.91 -18.63
CA ARG A 64 34.71 11.37 -19.53
C ARG A 64 33.33 11.33 -18.84
N LEU A 65 32.39 12.09 -19.40
CA LEU A 65 31.00 12.25 -18.94
C LEU A 65 30.03 11.08 -19.21
N PRO A 66 30.19 10.22 -20.24
CA PRO A 66 29.15 9.24 -20.58
C PRO A 66 28.78 8.27 -19.46
N GLY A 67 29.77 7.83 -18.66
CA GLY A 67 29.53 6.88 -17.56
C GLY A 67 28.67 7.47 -16.44
N PRO A 68 29.09 8.58 -15.80
CA PRO A 68 28.30 9.25 -14.77
C PRO A 68 26.93 9.72 -15.28
N LEU A 69 26.84 10.14 -16.54
CA LEU A 69 25.59 10.58 -17.16
C LEU A 69 24.62 9.40 -17.37
N ALA A 70 25.11 8.26 -17.85
CA ALA A 70 24.30 7.05 -17.99
C ALA A 70 23.79 6.54 -16.63
N LEU A 71 24.62 6.59 -15.59
CA LEU A 71 24.23 6.24 -14.23
C LEU A 71 23.10 7.13 -13.70
N ALA A 72 23.28 8.45 -13.77
CA ALA A 72 22.27 9.41 -13.33
C ALA A 72 20.96 9.26 -14.13
N GLY A 73 21.07 9.08 -15.46
CA GLY A 73 19.92 8.84 -16.33
C GLY A 73 19.16 7.55 -16.00
N ALA A 74 19.88 6.45 -15.71
CA ALA A 74 19.25 5.19 -15.32
C ALA A 74 18.48 5.31 -14.00
N ILE A 75 19.09 5.95 -12.99
CA ILE A 75 18.42 6.18 -11.69
C ILE A 75 17.21 7.11 -11.86
N PHE A 76 17.34 8.14 -12.71
CA PHE A 76 16.23 9.03 -13.04
C PHE A 76 15.07 8.29 -13.70
N VAL A 77 15.33 7.44 -14.69
CA VAL A 77 14.28 6.62 -15.33
C VAL A 77 13.61 5.70 -14.31
N LEU A 78 14.38 5.07 -13.43
CA LEU A 78 13.83 4.24 -12.36
C LEU A 78 12.93 5.05 -11.42
N LEU A 79 13.33 6.27 -11.03
CA LEU A 79 12.50 7.18 -10.22
C LEU A 79 11.17 7.50 -10.92
N GLN A 80 11.19 7.76 -12.23
CA GLN A 80 9.99 8.11 -12.99
C GLN A 80 9.03 6.93 -13.17
N VAL A 81 9.55 5.70 -13.32
CA VAL A 81 8.74 4.51 -13.57
C VAL A 81 8.22 3.90 -12.26
N LEU A 82 8.92 4.10 -11.14
CA LEU A 82 8.53 3.51 -9.87
C LEU A 82 7.19 4.04 -9.35
N SER A 83 6.89 5.33 -9.56
CA SER A 83 5.61 5.93 -9.18
C SER A 83 4.40 5.26 -9.85
N PRO A 84 4.30 5.19 -11.20
CA PRO A 84 3.18 4.52 -11.86
C PRO A 84 3.12 3.01 -11.57
N ILE A 85 4.27 2.33 -11.38
CA ILE A 85 4.29 0.91 -10.97
C ILE A 85 3.66 0.77 -9.58
N HIS A 86 4.06 1.60 -8.63
CA HIS A 86 3.54 1.56 -7.27
C HIS A 86 2.02 1.83 -7.25
N GLN A 87 1.55 2.80 -8.04
CA GLN A 87 0.12 3.08 -8.20
C GLN A 87 -0.65 1.87 -8.76
N ALA A 88 -0.15 1.25 -9.81
CA ALA A 88 -0.77 0.08 -10.42
C ALA A 88 -0.83 -1.12 -9.46
N VAL A 89 0.25 -1.35 -8.70
CA VAL A 89 0.31 -2.40 -7.67
C VAL A 89 -0.68 -2.11 -6.53
N SER A 90 -0.74 -0.87 -6.04
CA SER A 90 -1.69 -0.43 -5.01
C SER A 90 -3.14 -0.64 -5.46
N SER A 91 -3.48 -0.23 -6.68
CA SER A 91 -4.83 -0.40 -7.23
C SER A 91 -5.21 -1.87 -7.36
N ASN A 92 -4.34 -2.72 -7.93
CA ASN A 92 -4.65 -4.15 -8.11
C ASN A 92 -4.78 -4.87 -6.76
N LEU A 93 -3.95 -4.51 -5.79
CA LEU A 93 -4.03 -5.04 -4.44
C LEU A 93 -5.33 -4.60 -3.75
N GLY A 94 -5.75 -3.36 -3.93
CA GLY A 94 -7.05 -2.85 -3.46
C GLY A 94 -8.22 -3.64 -4.01
N ASP A 95 -8.27 -3.83 -5.33
CA ASP A 95 -9.36 -4.57 -6.00
C ASP A 95 -9.45 -6.02 -5.53
N ARG A 96 -8.31 -6.73 -5.45
CA ARG A 96 -8.29 -8.13 -4.95
C ARG A 96 -8.70 -8.23 -3.49
N THR A 97 -8.33 -7.24 -2.68
CA THR A 97 -8.70 -7.21 -1.25
C THR A 97 -10.19 -6.95 -1.09
N ALA A 98 -10.76 -6.05 -1.89
CA ALA A 98 -12.20 -5.79 -1.90
C ALA A 98 -13.00 -7.03 -2.31
N ALA A 99 -12.60 -7.70 -3.39
CA ALA A 99 -13.24 -8.95 -3.85
C ALA A 99 -13.21 -10.05 -2.77
N TRP A 100 -12.05 -10.27 -2.13
CA TRP A 100 -11.93 -11.25 -1.05
C TRP A 100 -12.82 -10.92 0.16
N LEU A 101 -12.94 -9.64 0.51
CA LEU A 101 -13.79 -9.20 1.61
C LEU A 101 -15.27 -9.40 1.29
N TYR A 102 -15.68 -9.11 0.05
CA TYR A 102 -17.04 -9.34 -0.44
C TYR A 102 -17.40 -10.84 -0.37
N ASP A 103 -16.55 -11.71 -0.90
CA ASP A 103 -16.75 -13.16 -0.85
C ASP A 103 -16.91 -13.66 0.59
N ARG A 104 -16.11 -13.13 1.51
CA ARG A 104 -16.17 -13.51 2.92
C ARG A 104 -17.45 -13.03 3.61
N LEU A 105 -17.95 -11.85 3.25
CA LEU A 105 -19.24 -11.33 3.71
C LEU A 105 -20.40 -12.16 3.15
N THR A 106 -20.34 -12.54 1.87
CA THR A 106 -21.33 -13.44 1.26
C THR A 106 -21.33 -14.79 1.94
N GLU A 107 -20.17 -15.42 2.15
CA GLU A 107 -20.08 -16.70 2.86
C GLU A 107 -20.64 -16.60 4.29
N ALA A 108 -20.29 -15.54 5.03
CA ALA A 108 -20.80 -15.31 6.38
C ALA A 108 -22.33 -15.10 6.42
N SER A 109 -22.91 -14.53 5.35
CA SER A 109 -24.34 -14.26 5.24
C SER A 109 -25.17 -15.50 4.89
N VAL A 110 -24.56 -16.50 4.23
CA VAL A 110 -25.26 -17.69 3.71
C VAL A 110 -24.98 -18.94 4.55
N ARG A 111 -23.88 -18.96 5.32
CA ARG A 111 -23.44 -20.12 6.10
C ARG A 111 -24.33 -20.47 7.30
N PRO A 112 -24.90 -19.52 8.08
CA PRO A 112 -25.81 -19.87 9.16
C PRO A 112 -27.17 -20.33 8.59
N PRO A 113 -27.79 -21.40 9.14
CA PRO A 113 -29.11 -21.83 8.69
C PRO A 113 -30.20 -20.85 9.13
N GLY A 114 -30.96 -20.33 8.17
CA GLY A 114 -32.10 -19.42 8.38
C GLY A 114 -31.74 -17.93 8.26
N MET A 115 -32.75 -17.05 8.13
CA MET A 115 -32.55 -15.59 7.95
C MET A 115 -32.51 -14.80 9.28
N GLY A 116 -32.75 -15.44 10.42
CA GLY A 116 -32.92 -14.74 11.71
C GLY A 116 -31.70 -13.94 12.18
N HIS A 117 -30.48 -14.27 11.73
CA HIS A 117 -29.30 -13.47 12.05
C HIS A 117 -29.20 -12.19 11.21
N LEU A 118 -29.81 -12.15 10.02
CA LEU A 118 -29.86 -10.97 9.15
C LEU A 118 -30.95 -9.99 9.58
N GLU A 119 -31.91 -10.43 10.41
CA GLU A 119 -32.97 -9.59 10.96
C GLU A 119 -32.53 -8.79 12.19
N ASP A 120 -31.32 -9.06 12.71
CA ASP A 120 -30.73 -8.27 13.79
C ASP A 120 -30.46 -6.82 13.29
N PRO A 121 -31.06 -5.79 13.92
CA PRO A 121 -30.88 -4.41 13.51
C PRO A 121 -29.43 -3.93 13.64
N THR A 122 -28.63 -4.51 14.54
CA THR A 122 -27.22 -4.18 14.67
C THR A 122 -26.40 -4.71 13.50
N LEU A 123 -26.61 -5.97 13.11
CA LEU A 123 -25.93 -6.57 11.95
C LEU A 123 -26.36 -5.89 10.63
N THR A 124 -27.63 -5.55 10.50
CA THR A 124 -28.16 -4.83 9.33
C THR A 124 -27.51 -3.45 9.15
N SER A 125 -27.28 -2.73 10.26
CA SER A 125 -26.56 -1.45 10.27
C SER A 125 -25.10 -1.64 9.82
N ASP A 126 -24.42 -2.65 10.34
CA ASP A 126 -23.01 -2.92 10.00
C ASP A 126 -22.84 -3.31 8.52
N LEU A 127 -23.75 -4.13 7.98
CA LEU A 127 -23.76 -4.49 6.55
C LEU A 127 -24.06 -3.29 5.64
N THR A 128 -24.93 -2.38 6.09
CA THR A 128 -25.21 -1.13 5.38
C THR A 128 -23.96 -0.25 5.32
N ILE A 129 -23.26 -0.06 6.44
CA ILE A 129 -21.99 0.69 6.48
C ILE A 129 -20.95 0.03 5.56
N ALA A 130 -20.82 -1.30 5.59
CA ALA A 130 -19.88 -2.02 4.74
C ALA A 130 -20.19 -1.87 3.24
N ARG A 131 -21.48 -1.93 2.86
CA ARG A 131 -21.93 -1.70 1.49
C ARG A 131 -21.68 -0.26 1.04
N ASP A 132 -22.01 0.71 1.89
CA ASP A 132 -21.85 2.12 1.55
C ASP A 132 -20.37 2.50 1.44
N PHE A 133 -19.48 1.79 2.16
CA PHE A 133 -18.03 1.85 1.96
C PHE A 133 -17.58 1.23 0.63
N ASP A 134 -18.07 0.04 0.28
CA ASP A 134 -17.74 -0.64 -0.98
C ASP A 134 -18.19 0.17 -2.22
N LEU A 135 -19.37 0.80 -2.14
CA LEU A 135 -19.90 1.68 -3.17
C LEU A 135 -19.21 3.06 -3.23
N GLY A 136 -18.28 3.34 -2.31
CA GLY A 136 -17.57 4.62 -2.24
C GLY A 136 -18.43 5.80 -1.75
N MET A 137 -19.56 5.55 -1.08
CA MET A 137 -20.43 6.59 -0.54
C MET A 137 -19.93 7.15 0.81
N THR A 138 -19.17 6.37 1.58
CA THR A 138 -18.60 6.79 2.88
C THR A 138 -17.10 7.13 2.83
N GLY A 139 -16.47 7.02 1.65
CA GLY A 139 -15.06 7.35 1.40
C GLY A 139 -14.62 6.90 0.01
N PRO A 140 -13.43 7.28 -0.47
CA PRO A 140 -12.91 6.79 -1.73
C PRO A 140 -12.75 5.25 -1.70
N PRO A 141 -12.95 4.55 -2.84
CA PRO A 141 -12.76 3.10 -2.93
C PRO A 141 -11.40 2.64 -2.42
N LEU A 142 -11.31 1.41 -1.91
CA LEU A 142 -10.06 0.84 -1.37
C LEU A 142 -8.87 0.93 -2.35
N SER A 143 -9.12 0.80 -3.65
CA SER A 143 -8.11 0.94 -4.70
C SER A 143 -7.49 2.35 -4.75
N ILE A 144 -8.26 3.38 -4.40
CA ILE A 144 -7.83 4.77 -4.31
C ILE A 144 -7.19 5.03 -2.94
N SER A 145 -7.80 4.57 -1.85
CA SER A 145 -7.26 4.74 -0.49
C SER A 145 -5.87 4.12 -0.32
N MET A 146 -5.59 2.99 -0.99
CA MET A 146 -4.30 2.31 -0.90
C MET A 146 -3.17 3.16 -1.47
N ASP A 147 -3.42 3.94 -2.52
CA ASP A 147 -2.43 4.86 -3.07
C ASP A 147 -2.21 6.09 -2.16
N PHE A 148 -3.27 6.60 -1.53
CA PHE A 148 -3.14 7.69 -0.56
C PHE A 148 -2.32 7.29 0.67
N ILE A 149 -2.55 6.09 1.22
CA ILE A 149 -1.78 5.57 2.35
C ILE A 149 -0.31 5.41 1.95
N ALA A 150 -0.05 4.86 0.76
CA ALA A 150 1.30 4.68 0.26
C ALA A 150 2.05 6.01 0.08
N ASN A 151 1.42 7.01 -0.54
CA ASN A 151 2.03 8.32 -0.73
C ASN A 151 2.26 9.04 0.60
N GLY A 152 1.31 8.96 1.54
CA GLY A 152 1.46 9.53 2.88
C GLY A 152 2.62 8.93 3.69
N MET A 153 2.97 7.66 3.46
CA MET A 153 4.14 7.02 4.09
C MET A 153 5.48 7.41 3.45
N VAL A 154 5.48 7.93 2.22
CA VAL A 154 6.70 8.36 1.51
C VAL A 154 7.02 9.84 1.77
N GLU A 155 6.01 10.66 2.07
CA GLU A 155 6.16 12.10 2.30
C GLU A 155 6.48 12.50 3.75
N MET A 156 6.48 11.55 4.71
CA MET A 156 6.90 11.78 6.11
C MET A 156 8.40 11.60 6.30
#